data_AF-A0A962CGL1-F1
#
_entry.id   AF-A0A962CGL1-F1
#
_cell.length_a   1.000
_cell.length_b   1.000
_cell.length_c   1.000
_cell.angle_alpha   90.00
_cell.angle_beta   90.00
_cell.angle_gamma   90.00
#
_symmetry.space_group_name_H-M   'P 1'
#
loop_
_entity.id
_entity.type
_entity.pdbx_description
1 polymer ?
#
loop_
_entity_poly.entity_id
_entity_poly.type
_entity_poly.pdbx_seq_one_letter_code
_entity_poly.pdbx_strand_id
1 'polypeptide(L)' 'IDRGANPEGLSTDQRGAGFAREFDGVADIGAFETQGQIRAPIAVPGLGRWTAASLAGLLALLAFWRQRLGGAPRRRAP' A
#
# COMPACT_ATOMS: atom_id res chain seq x y z
N ILE A 1 18.37 4.18 5.35
CA ILE A 1 19.08 3.23 6.21
C ILE A 1 20.12 4.01 7.00
N ASP A 2 20.27 3.73 8.29
CA ASP A 2 21.26 4.34 9.21
C ASP A 2 21.13 5.87 9.34
N ARG A 3 19.90 6.37 9.47
CA ARG A 3 19.61 7.83 9.56
C ARG A 3 18.74 8.20 10.77
N GLY A 4 18.41 7.23 11.60
CA GLY A 4 17.60 7.39 12.79
C GLY A 4 18.44 7.63 14.05
N ALA A 5 17.76 7.57 15.19
CA ALA A 5 18.37 7.65 16.51
C ALA A 5 17.65 6.71 17.47
N ASN A 6 18.35 6.31 18.53
CA ASN A 6 17.82 5.53 19.64
C ASN A 6 18.08 6.22 20.99
N PRO A 7 17.55 7.43 21.21
CA PRO A 7 17.84 8.20 22.42
C PRO A 7 17.33 7.52 23.70
N GLU A 8 16.30 6.67 23.58
CA GLU A 8 15.72 5.90 24.68
C GLU A 8 16.44 4.58 24.94
N GLY A 9 17.44 4.21 24.12
CA GLY A 9 18.20 2.97 24.29
C GLY A 9 17.33 1.72 24.17
N LEU A 10 16.29 1.75 23.34
CA LEU A 10 15.42 0.60 23.11
C LEU A 10 16.25 -0.54 22.53
N SER A 11 16.04 -1.76 23.00
CA SER A 11 16.73 -2.96 22.49
C SER A 11 16.11 -3.49 21.21
N THR A 12 14.82 -3.23 20.99
CA THR A 12 14.07 -3.76 19.86
C THR A 12 13.33 -2.68 19.08
N ASP A 13 13.09 -2.93 17.79
CA ASP A 13 12.11 -2.16 17.03
C ASP A 13 10.66 -2.54 17.38
N GLN A 14 9.67 -1.97 16.69
CA GLN A 14 8.25 -2.13 17.03
C GLN A 14 7.71 -3.55 16.87
N ARG A 15 8.46 -4.46 16.23
CA ARG A 15 8.11 -5.88 16.11
C ARG A 15 8.43 -6.68 17.38
N GLY A 16 9.30 -6.16 18.24
CA GLY A 16 9.66 -6.74 19.53
C GLY A 16 10.85 -7.72 19.47
N ALA A 17 10.85 -8.70 20.37
CA ALA A 17 11.98 -9.62 20.58
C ALA A 17 12.43 -10.31 19.28
N GLY A 18 13.75 -10.32 19.05
CA GLY A 18 14.36 -10.85 17.82
C GLY A 18 14.54 -9.81 16.71
N PHE A 19 14.12 -8.56 16.93
CA PHE A 19 14.32 -7.47 15.99
C PHE A 19 15.06 -6.30 16.66
N ALA A 20 16.38 -6.22 16.46
CA ALA A 20 17.20 -5.19 17.10
C ALA A 20 16.74 -3.77 16.72
N ARG A 21 16.81 -2.82 17.66
CA ARG A 21 16.53 -1.41 17.38
C ARG A 21 17.63 -0.73 16.55
N GLU A 22 18.86 -1.22 16.69
CA GLU A 22 20.04 -0.77 15.97
C GLU A 22 20.74 -2.00 15.39
N PHE A 23 20.98 -1.97 14.09
CA PHE A 23 21.86 -2.90 13.40
C PHE A 23 23.04 -2.10 12.84
N ASP A 24 24.26 -2.64 12.95
CA ASP A 24 25.49 -1.91 12.56
C ASP A 24 25.70 -0.54 13.24
N GLY A 25 25.06 -0.33 14.40
CA GLY A 25 25.35 0.78 15.33
C GLY A 25 24.57 2.07 15.09
N VAL A 26 23.69 2.13 14.09
CA VAL A 26 22.80 3.29 13.87
C VAL A 26 21.41 2.80 13.49
N ALA A 27 20.40 3.26 14.21
CA ALA A 27 19.01 3.00 13.89
C ALA A 27 18.60 3.51 12.48
N ASP A 28 17.67 2.81 11.86
CA ASP A 28 16.84 3.29 10.77
C ASP A 28 15.77 4.30 11.25
N ILE A 29 15.29 5.13 10.32
CA ILE A 29 14.10 5.96 10.52
C ILE A 29 12.87 5.10 10.24
N GLY A 30 11.97 5.01 11.21
CA GLY A 30 10.67 4.35 11.06
C GLY A 30 10.42 3.29 12.14
N ALA A 31 9.45 2.41 11.86
CA ALA A 31 9.01 1.34 12.77
C ALA A 31 9.92 0.11 12.80
N PHE A 32 10.81 -0.02 11.82
CA PHE A 32 11.53 -1.24 11.48
C PHE A 32 13.02 -0.95 11.27
N GLU A 33 13.86 -1.86 11.75
CA GLU A 33 15.29 -1.90 11.50
C GLU A 33 15.67 -2.94 10.43
N THR A 34 16.45 -2.51 9.44
CA THR A 34 16.93 -3.37 8.34
C THR A 34 18.14 -4.19 8.76
N GLN A 35 17.90 -5.44 9.17
CA GLN A 35 18.95 -6.36 9.64
C GLN A 35 19.38 -7.36 8.55
N GLY A 36 20.23 -6.94 7.60
CA GLY A 36 20.99 -7.80 6.67
C GLY A 36 20.20 -8.72 5.71
N GLN A 37 18.88 -8.86 5.87
CA GLN A 37 18.03 -9.73 5.07
C GLN A 37 17.33 -8.89 3.99
N ILE A 38 18.05 -8.56 2.92
CA ILE A 38 17.38 -8.16 1.68
C ILE A 38 16.79 -9.44 1.08
N ARG A 39 15.59 -9.82 1.52
CA ARG A 39 14.81 -10.84 0.83
C ARG A 39 14.43 -10.29 -0.53
N ALA A 40 14.57 -11.11 -1.57
CA ALA A 40 13.98 -10.78 -2.86
C ALA A 40 12.49 -10.42 -2.65
N PRO A 41 11.95 -9.43 -3.38
CA PRO A 41 10.55 -9.07 -3.27
C PRO A 41 9.67 -10.32 -3.38
N ILE A 42 8.82 -10.55 -2.40
CA ILE A 42 7.83 -11.63 -2.46
C ILE A 42 6.84 -11.20 -3.53
N ALA A 43 6.72 -11.98 -4.60
CA ALA A 43 5.70 -11.74 -5.63
C ALA A 43 4.32 -11.80 -4.96
N VAL A 44 3.68 -10.65 -4.81
CA VAL A 44 2.29 -10.58 -4.33
C VAL A 44 1.40 -10.97 -5.51
N PRO A 45 0.60 -12.03 -5.40
CA PRO A 45 -0.30 -12.40 -6.48
C PRO A 45 -1.33 -11.28 -6.68
N GLY A 46 -1.30 -10.68 -7.88
CA GLY A 46 -2.34 -9.76 -8.30
C GLY A 46 -3.64 -10.49 -8.65
N LEU A 47 -4.67 -9.72 -9.02
CA LEU A 47 -5.87 -10.29 -9.63
C LEU A 47 -5.47 -11.09 -10.87
N GLY A 48 -6.03 -12.30 -11.01
CA GLY A 48 -5.91 -13.04 -12.26
C GLY A 48 -6.41 -12.21 -13.44
N ARG A 49 -5.80 -12.38 -14.61
CA ARG A 49 -6.15 -11.60 -15.81
C ARG A 49 -7.66 -11.57 -16.08
N TRP A 50 -8.33 -12.70 -15.85
CA TRP A 50 -9.77 -12.81 -16.02
C TRP A 50 -10.57 -12.08 -14.95
N THR A 51 -10.19 -12.15 -13.68
CA THR A 51 -10.90 -11.41 -12.62
C THR A 51 -10.73 -9.91 -12.79
N ALA A 52 -9.54 -9.45 -13.17
CA ALA A 52 -9.30 -8.06 -13.54
C ALA A 52 -10.18 -7.63 -14.74
N ALA A 53 -10.27 -8.46 -15.78
CA ALA A 53 -11.10 -8.17 -16.96
C ALA A 53 -12.59 -8.13 -16.62
N SER A 54 -13.08 -9.08 -15.81
CA SER A 54 -14.46 -9.10 -15.34
C SER A 54 -14.81 -7.85 -14.52
N LEU A 55 -13.94 -7.45 -13.59
CA LEU A 55 -14.12 -6.24 -12.80
C LEU A 55 -14.16 -4.99 -13.69
N ALA A 56 -13.22 -4.88 -14.65
CA ALA A 56 -13.20 -3.76 -15.59
C ALA A 56 -14.49 -3.69 -16.42
N GLY A 57 -15.00 -4.84 -16.89
CA GLY A 57 -16.27 -4.92 -17.60
C GLY A 57 -17.46 -4.48 -16.75
N LEU A 58 -17.54 -4.94 -15.48
CA LEU A 58 -18.61 -4.56 -14.55
C LEU A 58 -18.60 -3.06 -14.25
N LEU A 59 -17.41 -2.47 -14.03
CA LEU A 59 -17.26 -1.04 -13.79
C LEU A 59 -17.63 -0.22 -15.02
N ALA A 60 -17.24 -0.67 -16.23
CA ALA A 60 -17.60 0.00 -17.47
C ALA A 60 -19.12 -0.04 -17.73
N LEU A 61 -19.76 -1.19 -17.50
CA LEU A 61 -21.21 -1.32 -17.55
C LEU A 61 -21.85 -0.36 -16.56
N LEU A 62 -21.47 -0.40 -15.28
CA LEU A 62 -22.02 0.49 -14.26
C LEU A 62 -21.89 1.97 -14.65
N ALA A 63 -20.73 2.39 -15.15
CA ALA A 63 -20.51 3.74 -15.61
C ALA A 63 -21.43 4.12 -16.78
N PHE A 64 -21.63 3.21 -17.73
CA PHE A 64 -22.55 3.38 -18.85
C PHE A 64 -24.01 3.51 -18.39
N TRP A 65 -24.45 2.63 -17.49
CA TRP A 65 -25.80 2.69 -16.90
C TRP A 65 -26.02 4.01 -16.16
N ARG A 66 -25.05 4.46 -15.37
CA ARG A 66 -25.11 5.75 -14.67
C ARG A 66 -25.24 6.94 -15.62
N GLN A 67 -24.52 6.92 -16.74
CA GLN A 67 -24.60 7.99 -17.75
C GLN A 67 -25.94 8.00 -18.48
N ARG A 68 -26.50 6.83 -18.80
CA ARG A 68 -27.82 6.73 -19.45
C ARG A 68 -28.98 7.13 -18.55
N LEU A 69 -28.93 6.80 -17.26
CA LEU A 69 -29.99 7.16 -16.30
C LEU A 69 -29.85 8.60 -15.78
N GLY A 70 -28.64 9.15 -15.73
CA GLY A 70 -28.36 10.53 -15.31
C GLY A 70 -28.51 11.60 -16.40
N GLY A 71 -28.73 11.19 -17.65
CA GLY A 71 -28.89 12.07 -18.81
C GLY A 71 -30.31 12.65 -18.96
N ALA A 72 -30.90 13.20 -17.90
CA ALA A 72 -32.08 14.05 -18.06
C ALA A 72 -31.61 15.47 -18.47
N PRO A 73 -32.12 16.06 -19.57
CA PRO A 73 -31.72 17.40 -19.96
C PRO A 73 -32.12 18.38 -18.86
N ARG A 74 -31.14 19.09 -18.28
CA ARG A 74 -31.40 20.30 -17.51
C ARG A 74 -32.09 21.28 -18.46
N ARG A 75 -33.43 21.33 -18.40
CA ARG A 75 -34.21 22.38 -19.04
C ARG A 75 -33.65 23.71 -18.55
N ARG A 76 -32.96 24.44 -19.43
CA ARG A 76 -32.73 25.87 -19.24
C ARG A 76 -34.10 26.53 -19.33
N ALA A 77 -34.62 26.99 -18.20
CA ALA A 77 -35.73 27.91 -18.18
C ALA A 77 -35.23 29.29 -18.67
N PRO A 78 -36.10 30.07 -19.36
CA PRO A 78 -35.76 31.37 -19.92
C PRO A 78 -35.41 32.41 -18.87
#